data_AF-A0A0V0IFJ2-F1
#
_entry.id   AF-A0A0V0IFJ2-F1
#
_cell.length_a   1.000
_cell.length_b   1.000
_cell.length_c   1.000
_cell.angle_alpha   90.00
_cell.angle_beta   90.00
_cell.angle_gamma   90.00
#
_symmetry.space_group_name_H-M   'P 1'
#
loop_
_entity.id
_entity.type
_entity.pdbx_description
1 polymer ?
#
loop_
_entity_poly.entity_id
_entity_poly.type
_entity_poly.pdbx_seq_one_letter_code
_entity_poly.pdbx_strand_id
1 'polypeptide(L)'
;MAATGGVLMMWDSRIWVGSSVEEGKFSITYKFEAVQDGFCWFLTGVYAPHTRTEKLECWEEIAAVRELCGGPWVTCGDFNTVRTMAERRGCRRITNVMTDFSRWIEDMELHDPCLRGGNFTWFRGPNQHSAARLDRFLYSTEWDEQFRNIRQQIMPRVISDHSPIMLQCGDWEQRKPYFKFENWWTNVEGFKELIQDWWNGFVVEGCPDFKLSMKLKMVKQKLKEWSGVTFGELINKKNRLLNELAEIDLIQNDRMLTEDEMIIRATILVELEELAKNEESRWRQKSRVLWLK
;
A
#
# COMPACT_ATOMS: atom_id res chain seq x y z
N MET A 1 -2.26 27.68 11.91
CA MET A 1 -2.89 27.13 10.68
C MET A 1 -3.01 25.63 10.88
N ALA A 2 -4.23 25.10 11.03
CA ALA A 2 -4.42 23.66 10.90
C ALA A 2 -4.14 23.32 9.43
N ALA A 3 -3.31 22.31 9.17
CA ALA A 3 -3.14 21.83 7.81
C ALA A 3 -4.50 21.33 7.31
N THR A 4 -4.95 21.85 6.17
CA THR A 4 -6.08 21.27 5.43
C THR A 4 -5.67 19.87 4.97
N GLY A 5 -6.56 18.88 5.10
CA GLY A 5 -6.30 17.53 4.60
C GLY A 5 -6.15 17.49 3.07
N GLY A 6 -5.95 16.30 2.52
CA GLY A 6 -5.87 16.10 1.08
C GLY A 6 -5.72 14.64 0.70
N VAL A 7 -6.12 14.30 -0.53
CA VAL A 7 -5.96 12.96 -1.10
C VAL A 7 -4.85 13.00 -2.14
N LEU A 8 -3.94 12.03 -2.08
CA LEU A 8 -2.89 11.84 -3.08
C LEU A 8 -3.08 10.48 -3.74
N MET A 9 -3.09 10.46 -5.07
CA MET A 9 -3.12 9.23 -5.86
C MET A 9 -1.79 9.05 -6.60
N MET A 10 -1.21 7.86 -6.49
CA MET A 10 0.04 7.50 -7.13
C MET A 10 -0.11 6.15 -7.84
N TRP A 11 0.52 6.00 -9.00
CA TRP A 11 0.46 4.76 -9.78
C TRP A 11 1.78 4.50 -10.53
N ASP A 12 1.97 3.27 -10.97
CA ASP A 12 3.09 2.88 -11.83
C ASP A 12 2.74 3.15 -13.30
N SER A 13 3.34 4.20 -13.88
CA SER A 13 3.11 4.62 -15.27
C SER A 13 3.57 3.61 -16.32
N ARG A 14 4.29 2.56 -15.92
CA ARG A 14 4.64 1.44 -16.81
C ARG A 14 3.50 0.45 -16.99
N ILE A 15 2.53 0.47 -16.07
CA ILE A 15 1.39 -0.44 -16.04
C ILE A 15 0.11 0.31 -16.43
N TRP A 16 -0.06 1.53 -15.91
CA TRP A 16 -1.29 2.30 -16.03
C TRP A 16 -1.04 3.69 -16.59
N VAL A 17 -1.89 4.11 -17.52
CA VAL A 17 -2.06 5.51 -17.92
C VAL A 17 -3.24 6.07 -17.12
N GLY A 18 -3.01 7.10 -16.32
CA GLY A 18 -4.02 7.73 -15.47
C GLY A 18 -4.50 9.07 -16.05
N SER A 19 -5.81 9.29 -16.08
CA SER A 19 -6.43 10.57 -16.45
C SER A 19 -7.43 11.01 -15.40
N SER A 20 -7.34 12.27 -14.96
CA SER A 20 -8.30 12.87 -14.01
C SER A 20 -9.71 12.85 -14.61
N VAL A 21 -10.69 12.46 -13.80
CA VAL A 21 -12.12 12.43 -14.16
C VAL A 21 -12.86 13.51 -13.42
N GLU A 22 -12.70 13.56 -12.09
CA GLU A 22 -13.35 14.55 -11.24
C GLU A 22 -12.50 14.84 -10.00
N GLU A 23 -12.43 16.11 -9.62
CA GLU A 23 -11.82 16.57 -8.37
C GLU A 23 -12.91 17.23 -7.51
N GLY A 24 -13.49 16.43 -6.61
CA GLY A 24 -14.55 16.84 -5.72
C GLY A 24 -14.03 17.51 -4.44
N LYS A 25 -14.95 17.87 -3.54
CA LYS A 25 -14.63 18.46 -2.24
C LYS A 25 -14.03 17.41 -1.30
N PHE A 26 -14.46 16.16 -1.41
CA PHE A 26 -14.08 15.07 -0.50
C PHE A 26 -13.38 13.91 -1.20
N SER A 27 -13.34 13.92 -2.53
CA SER A 27 -12.82 12.82 -3.34
C SER A 27 -12.05 13.30 -4.57
N ILE A 28 -11.14 12.46 -5.05
CA ILE A 28 -10.52 12.60 -6.38
C ILE A 28 -10.72 11.31 -7.16
N THR A 29 -11.08 11.42 -8.44
CA THR A 29 -11.37 10.26 -9.28
C THR A 29 -10.51 10.27 -10.53
N TYR A 30 -9.88 9.13 -10.80
CA TYR A 30 -9.07 8.91 -11.98
C TYR A 30 -9.57 7.69 -12.73
N LYS A 31 -9.52 7.78 -14.06
CA LYS A 31 -9.62 6.63 -14.95
C LYS A 31 -8.21 6.10 -15.20
N PHE A 32 -8.06 4.79 -15.14
CA PHE A 32 -6.84 4.08 -15.45
C PHE A 32 -7.03 3.17 -16.66
N GLU A 33 -6.10 3.25 -17.60
CA GLU A 33 -6.03 2.38 -18.77
C GLU A 33 -4.73 1.56 -18.72
N ALA A 34 -4.85 0.24 -18.85
CA ALA A 34 -3.71 -0.66 -18.86
C ALA A 34 -2.90 -0.50 -20.15
N VAL A 35 -1.58 -0.35 -20.02
CA VAL A 35 -0.67 -0.18 -21.18
C VAL A 35 -0.63 -1.43 -22.08
N GLN A 36 -0.91 -2.62 -21.54
CA GLN A 36 -0.72 -3.89 -22.25
C GLN A 36 -1.95 -4.32 -23.07
N ASP A 37 -3.14 -4.22 -22.50
CA ASP A 37 -4.37 -4.80 -23.04
C ASP A 37 -5.53 -3.80 -23.14
N GLY A 38 -5.32 -2.53 -22.77
CA GLY A 38 -6.33 -1.47 -22.84
C GLY A 38 -7.45 -1.62 -21.81
N PHE A 39 -7.32 -2.51 -20.83
CA PHE A 39 -8.31 -2.64 -19.76
C PHE A 39 -8.47 -1.29 -19.03
N CYS A 40 -9.71 -0.81 -18.95
CA CYS A 40 -10.06 0.46 -18.34
C CYS A 40 -10.84 0.27 -17.05
N TRP A 41 -10.49 1.03 -16.02
CA TRP A 41 -11.21 1.05 -14.75
C TRP A 41 -11.08 2.42 -14.07
N PHE A 42 -11.85 2.62 -13.01
CA PHE A 42 -11.93 3.89 -12.29
C PHE A 42 -11.57 3.70 -10.82
N LEU A 43 -10.80 4.64 -10.26
CA LEU A 43 -10.48 4.71 -8.85
C LEU A 43 -10.94 6.05 -8.28
N THR A 44 -11.73 6.01 -7.22
CA THR A 44 -12.08 7.19 -6.42
C THR A 44 -11.37 7.11 -5.08
N GLY A 45 -10.46 8.04 -4.82
CA GLY A 45 -9.82 8.24 -3.52
C GLY A 45 -10.67 9.14 -2.64
N VAL A 46 -11.03 8.71 -1.43
CA VAL A 46 -11.97 9.39 -0.52
C VAL A 46 -11.27 9.82 0.77
N TYR A 47 -11.51 11.05 1.20
CA TYR A 47 -11.24 11.51 2.55
C TYR A 47 -12.51 12.17 3.12
N ALA A 48 -13.37 11.36 3.72
CA ALA A 48 -14.68 11.79 4.15
C ALA A 48 -14.61 12.66 5.41
N PRO A 49 -15.51 13.65 5.55
CA PRO A 49 -15.52 14.57 6.68
C PRO A 49 -16.03 13.89 7.97
N HIS A 50 -15.95 14.59 9.10
CA HIS A 50 -16.34 14.02 10.39
C HIS A 50 -17.83 14.21 10.74
N THR A 51 -18.46 15.30 10.28
CA THR A 51 -19.86 15.62 10.63
C THR A 51 -20.84 14.80 9.80
N ARG A 52 -22.03 14.50 10.36
CA ARG A 52 -23.05 13.71 9.62
C ARG A 52 -23.51 14.43 8.36
N THR A 53 -23.77 15.74 8.43
CA THR A 53 -24.24 16.52 7.27
C THR A 53 -23.25 16.47 6.13
N GLU A 54 -21.98 16.77 6.39
CA GLU A 54 -20.95 16.75 5.35
C GLU A 54 -20.65 15.32 4.85
N LYS A 55 -20.87 14.28 5.67
CA LYS A 55 -20.78 12.89 5.20
C LYS A 55 -21.85 12.55 4.19
N LEU A 56 -23.09 13.02 4.40
CA LEU A 56 -24.16 12.85 3.42
C LEU A 56 -23.80 13.57 2.11
N GLU A 57 -23.29 14.80 2.19
CA GLU A 57 -22.77 15.52 1.01
C GLU A 57 -21.66 14.74 0.30
N CYS A 58 -20.72 14.14 1.06
CA CYS A 58 -19.64 13.32 0.51
C CYS A 58 -20.17 12.08 -0.22
N TRP A 59 -21.16 11.39 0.34
CA TRP A 59 -21.75 10.21 -0.28
C TRP A 59 -22.57 10.56 -1.53
N GLU A 60 -23.27 11.70 -1.53
CA GLU A 60 -23.93 12.25 -2.72
C GLU A 60 -22.93 12.64 -3.81
N GLU A 61 -21.81 13.27 -3.44
CA GLU A 61 -20.71 13.58 -4.37
C GLU A 61 -20.17 12.30 -5.02
N ILE A 62 -19.87 11.27 -4.23
CA ILE A 62 -19.35 10.00 -4.76
C ILE A 62 -20.40 9.30 -5.64
N ALA A 63 -21.69 9.38 -5.29
CA ALA A 63 -22.76 8.84 -6.12
C ALA A 63 -22.86 9.55 -7.48
N ALA A 64 -22.71 10.88 -7.51
CA ALA A 64 -22.64 11.64 -8.76
C ALA A 64 -21.42 11.26 -9.61
N VAL A 65 -20.26 11.03 -8.96
CA VAL A 65 -19.05 10.55 -9.64
C VAL A 65 -19.27 9.16 -10.26
N ARG A 66 -19.99 8.26 -9.59
CA ARG A 66 -20.28 6.93 -10.13
C ARG A 66 -20.97 7.00 -11.51
N GLU A 67 -21.87 7.97 -11.72
CA GLU A 67 -22.52 8.18 -13.03
C GLU A 67 -21.54 8.56 -14.16
N LEU A 68 -20.36 9.09 -13.81
CA LEU A 68 -19.28 9.39 -14.75
C LEU A 68 -18.39 8.17 -15.05
N CYS A 69 -18.47 7.14 -14.20
CA CYS A 69 -17.62 5.94 -14.24
C CYS A 69 -18.33 4.78 -14.98
N GLY A 70 -18.27 4.78 -16.32
CA GLY A 70 -18.90 3.77 -17.17
C GLY A 70 -18.20 2.40 -17.23
N GLY A 71 -17.77 1.85 -16.10
CA GLY A 71 -17.09 0.54 -16.05
C GLY A 71 -16.66 0.11 -14.64
N PRO A 72 -15.75 -0.88 -14.54
CA PRO A 72 -15.20 -1.35 -13.27
C PRO A 72 -14.68 -0.19 -12.42
N TRP A 73 -15.21 -0.08 -11.21
CA TRP A 73 -14.93 1.02 -10.31
C TRP A 73 -14.62 0.53 -8.90
N VAL A 74 -13.65 1.20 -8.29
CA VAL A 74 -13.25 1.02 -6.89
C VAL A 74 -13.25 2.39 -6.22
N THR A 75 -13.88 2.49 -5.05
CA THR A 75 -13.74 3.65 -4.17
C THR A 75 -12.98 3.24 -2.92
N CYS A 76 -12.00 4.03 -2.51
CA CYS A 76 -11.14 3.70 -1.38
C CYS A 76 -10.66 4.90 -0.58
N GLY A 77 -10.40 4.68 0.70
CA GLY A 77 -9.83 5.69 1.59
C GLY A 77 -10.51 5.68 2.95
N ASP A 78 -10.40 6.82 3.65
CA ASP A 78 -10.99 7.01 4.97
C ASP A 78 -12.43 7.55 4.85
N PHE A 79 -13.40 6.70 5.14
CA PHE A 79 -14.82 7.07 5.14
C PHE A 79 -15.27 7.70 6.47
N ASN A 80 -14.38 7.77 7.46
CA ASN A 80 -14.63 8.26 8.81
C ASN A 80 -15.86 7.64 9.49
N THR A 81 -16.30 6.47 9.01
CA THR A 81 -17.60 5.86 9.34
C THR A 81 -17.51 4.34 9.38
N VAL A 82 -18.12 3.76 10.41
CA VAL A 82 -18.29 2.31 10.56
C VAL A 82 -19.67 1.91 10.05
N ARG A 83 -19.82 0.72 9.49
CA ARG A 83 -21.11 0.16 9.05
C ARG A 83 -21.82 -0.55 10.20
N THR A 84 -21.06 -1.32 10.98
CA THR A 84 -21.63 -2.18 12.03
C THR A 84 -21.05 -1.87 13.41
N MET A 85 -21.70 -2.34 14.47
CA MET A 85 -21.22 -2.13 15.84
C MET A 85 -19.87 -2.83 16.08
N ALA A 86 -19.67 -4.01 15.47
CA ALA A 86 -18.44 -4.79 15.61
C ALA A 86 -17.19 -4.05 15.10
N GLU A 87 -17.38 -3.13 14.15
CA GLU A 87 -16.32 -2.33 13.54
C GLU A 87 -15.87 -1.15 14.41
N ARG A 88 -16.41 -0.99 15.62
CA ARG A 88 -15.95 0.00 16.60
C ARG A 88 -15.86 -0.61 17.99
N ARG A 89 -14.65 -0.55 18.57
CA ARG A 89 -14.39 -1.06 19.91
C ARG A 89 -15.31 -0.39 20.94
N GLY A 90 -16.02 -1.21 21.71
CA GLY A 90 -16.96 -0.75 22.75
C GLY A 90 -18.28 -0.16 22.24
N CYS A 91 -18.58 -0.24 20.94
CA CYS A 91 -19.85 0.24 20.42
C CYS A 91 -21.02 -0.68 20.81
N ARG A 92 -22.05 -0.10 21.43
CA ARG A 92 -23.23 -0.85 21.96
C ARG A 92 -24.54 -0.51 21.26
N ARG A 93 -24.55 0.43 20.33
CA ARG A 93 -25.76 0.85 19.60
C ARG A 93 -25.45 1.22 18.16
N ILE A 94 -26.40 0.93 17.28
CA ILE A 94 -26.39 1.43 15.90
C ILE A 94 -26.73 2.92 15.94
N THR A 95 -26.03 3.72 15.13
CA THR A 95 -26.30 5.16 14.97
C THR A 95 -26.86 5.44 13.59
N ASN A 96 -27.59 6.54 13.41
CA ASN A 96 -28.15 6.90 12.10
C ASN A 96 -27.07 6.98 11.02
N VAL A 97 -25.89 7.53 11.34
CA VAL A 97 -24.75 7.63 10.40
C VAL A 97 -24.31 6.25 9.90
N MET A 98 -24.35 5.21 10.75
CA MET A 98 -24.01 3.84 10.36
C MET A 98 -25.04 3.25 9.40
N THR A 99 -26.32 3.51 9.69
CA THR A 99 -27.43 3.09 8.84
C THR A 99 -27.38 3.79 7.48
N ASP A 100 -27.17 5.11 7.47
CA ASP A 100 -27.08 5.90 6.24
C ASP A 100 -25.89 5.44 5.38
N PHE A 101 -24.73 5.18 6.01
CA PHE A 101 -23.56 4.68 5.29
C PHE A 101 -23.79 3.28 4.70
N SER A 102 -24.46 2.40 5.45
CA SER A 102 -24.77 1.05 4.97
C SER A 102 -25.77 1.08 3.81
N ARG A 103 -26.79 1.94 3.89
CA ARG A 103 -27.74 2.16 2.79
C ARG A 103 -27.05 2.72 1.56
N TRP A 104 -26.19 3.72 1.71
CA TRP A 104 -25.44 4.27 0.57
C TRP A 104 -24.61 3.20 -0.15
N ILE A 105 -23.95 2.30 0.59
CA ILE A 105 -23.22 1.16 0.00
C ILE A 105 -24.16 0.22 -0.76
N GLU A 106 -25.33 -0.07 -0.19
CA GLU A 106 -26.35 -0.94 -0.80
C GLU A 106 -26.98 -0.31 -2.05
N ASP A 107 -27.37 0.97 -1.97
CA ASP A 107 -27.97 1.75 -3.05
C ASP A 107 -27.01 1.91 -4.24
N MET A 108 -25.69 1.93 -3.97
CA MET A 108 -24.65 1.96 -5.00
C MET A 108 -24.19 0.57 -5.47
N GLU A 109 -24.82 -0.49 -4.96
CA GLU A 109 -24.50 -1.89 -5.27
C GLU A 109 -23.00 -2.21 -5.07
N LEU A 110 -22.41 -1.60 -4.03
CA LEU A 110 -20.99 -1.75 -3.74
C LEU A 110 -20.71 -2.95 -2.85
N HIS A 111 -19.71 -3.72 -3.25
CA HIS A 111 -19.17 -4.84 -2.49
C HIS A 111 -18.19 -4.31 -1.44
N ASP A 112 -18.44 -4.65 -0.17
CA ASP A 112 -17.54 -4.39 0.97
C ASP A 112 -16.90 -5.71 1.42
N PRO A 113 -15.69 -6.05 0.94
CA PRO A 113 -15.03 -7.29 1.31
C PRO A 113 -14.63 -7.26 2.80
N CYS A 114 -14.63 -8.44 3.43
CA CYS A 114 -14.12 -8.58 4.79
C CYS A 114 -12.65 -8.14 4.89
N LEU A 115 -12.31 -7.40 5.95
CA LEU A 115 -10.94 -7.04 6.27
C LEU A 115 -10.22 -8.24 6.89
N ARG A 116 -9.14 -8.70 6.23
CA ARG A 116 -8.30 -9.79 6.74
C ARG A 116 -7.10 -9.26 7.54
N GLY A 117 -6.68 -10.03 8.54
CA GLY A 117 -5.51 -9.71 9.37
C GLY A 117 -5.78 -8.73 10.52
N GLY A 118 -7.01 -8.27 10.69
CA GLY A 118 -7.41 -7.39 11.79
C GLY A 118 -8.83 -6.86 11.60
N ASN A 119 -9.40 -6.30 12.67
CA ASN A 119 -10.79 -5.82 12.68
C ASN A 119 -10.92 -4.30 12.54
N PHE A 120 -9.83 -3.57 12.77
CA PHE A 120 -9.82 -2.10 12.85
C PHE A 120 -8.72 -1.54 11.97
N THR A 121 -8.94 -0.35 11.44
CA THR A 121 -7.96 0.37 10.62
C THR A 121 -7.51 1.66 11.30
N TRP A 122 -8.24 2.16 12.29
CA TRP A 122 -7.89 3.37 13.03
C TRP A 122 -7.84 3.08 14.53
N PHE A 123 -6.89 3.71 15.22
CA PHE A 123 -6.64 3.46 16.64
C PHE A 123 -6.16 4.71 17.38
N ARG A 124 -6.63 4.92 18.61
CA ARG A 124 -6.25 6.10 19.41
C ARG A 124 -6.17 5.81 20.91
N GLY A 125 -5.32 6.61 21.56
CA GLY A 125 -5.18 6.69 23.01
C GLY A 125 -4.23 5.64 23.61
N PRO A 126 -4.03 5.65 24.95
CA PRO A 126 -3.15 4.70 25.61
C PRO A 126 -3.56 3.27 25.30
N ASN A 127 -2.59 2.42 24.97
CA ASN A 127 -2.77 1.04 24.55
C ASN A 127 -3.84 0.85 23.45
N GLN A 128 -4.09 1.89 22.65
CA GLN A 128 -5.05 1.88 21.54
C GLN A 128 -6.47 1.47 21.97
N HIS A 129 -6.90 1.88 23.17
CA HIS A 129 -8.20 1.50 23.73
C HIS A 129 -9.39 1.96 22.87
N SER A 130 -9.22 3.00 22.04
CA SER A 130 -10.20 3.38 21.01
C SER A 130 -9.76 2.81 19.65
N ALA A 131 -10.63 2.08 18.97
CA ALA A 131 -10.34 1.52 17.65
C ALA A 131 -11.59 1.42 16.78
N ALA A 132 -11.45 1.61 15.47
CA ALA A 132 -12.54 1.51 14.51
C ALA A 132 -12.05 1.11 13.10
N ARG A 133 -12.93 0.50 12.28
CA ARG A 133 -12.69 0.28 10.83
C ARG A 133 -13.27 1.44 10.03
N LEU A 134 -12.42 2.43 9.74
CA LEU A 134 -12.79 3.65 9.02
C LEU A 134 -12.37 3.61 7.55
N ASP A 135 -11.30 2.87 7.25
CA ASP A 135 -10.70 2.78 5.94
C ASP A 135 -11.24 1.55 5.19
N ARG A 136 -11.62 1.72 3.92
CA ARG A 136 -12.19 0.64 3.10
C ARG A 136 -11.75 0.75 1.66
N PHE A 137 -11.70 -0.41 1.00
CA PHE A 137 -11.97 -0.51 -0.44
C PHE A 137 -13.39 -1.02 -0.60
N LEU A 138 -14.18 -0.33 -1.40
CA LEU A 138 -15.49 -0.77 -1.88
C LEU A 138 -15.41 -0.84 -3.39
N TYR A 139 -16.01 -1.86 -4.01
CA TYR A 139 -15.92 -2.03 -5.45
C TYR A 139 -17.28 -2.39 -6.06
N SER A 140 -17.47 -1.92 -7.29
CA SER A 140 -18.66 -2.17 -8.10
C SER A 140 -18.77 -3.64 -8.53
N THR A 141 -19.99 -4.07 -8.89
CA THR A 141 -20.22 -5.42 -9.42
C THR A 141 -19.40 -5.69 -10.68
N GLU A 142 -19.22 -4.70 -11.56
CA GLU A 142 -18.39 -4.86 -12.76
C GLU A 142 -16.93 -5.16 -12.39
N TRP A 143 -16.42 -4.66 -11.27
CA TRP A 143 -15.08 -5.02 -10.79
C TRP A 143 -15.02 -6.47 -10.31
N ASP A 144 -16.05 -6.93 -9.58
CA ASP A 144 -16.16 -8.30 -9.08
C ASP A 144 -16.19 -9.32 -10.23
N GLU A 145 -16.90 -8.99 -11.31
CA GLU A 145 -17.00 -9.84 -12.51
C GLU A 145 -15.67 -9.98 -13.26
N GLN A 146 -14.80 -8.96 -13.20
CA GLN A 146 -13.51 -8.97 -13.90
C GLN A 146 -12.44 -9.77 -13.15
N PHE A 147 -12.39 -9.69 -11.82
CA PHE A 147 -11.32 -10.29 -11.05
C PHE A 147 -11.80 -11.47 -10.21
N ARG A 148 -11.25 -12.66 -10.52
CA ARG A 148 -11.40 -13.81 -9.63
C ARG A 148 -10.59 -13.57 -8.36
N ASN A 149 -11.14 -13.97 -7.21
CA ASN A 149 -10.52 -13.87 -5.90
C ASN A 149 -10.11 -12.43 -5.53
N ILE A 150 -10.97 -11.74 -4.78
CA ILE A 150 -10.70 -10.40 -4.25
C ILE A 150 -10.56 -10.49 -2.74
N ARG A 151 -9.50 -9.91 -2.17
CA ARG A 151 -9.35 -9.78 -0.71
C ARG A 151 -8.86 -8.40 -0.31
N GLN A 152 -9.45 -7.89 0.75
CA GLN A 152 -8.95 -6.72 1.47
C GLN A 152 -8.19 -7.20 2.71
N GLN A 153 -7.01 -6.65 2.96
CA GLN A 153 -6.22 -7.00 4.14
C GLN A 153 -5.56 -5.78 4.76
N ILE A 154 -5.36 -5.84 6.07
CA ILE A 154 -4.58 -4.84 6.81
C ILE A 154 -3.08 -5.04 6.55
N MET A 155 -2.34 -3.93 6.57
CA MET A 155 -0.88 -3.90 6.49
C MET A 155 -0.30 -3.37 7.81
N PRO A 156 0.95 -3.71 8.14
CA PRO A 156 1.59 -3.25 9.37
C PRO A 156 1.60 -1.72 9.47
N ARG A 157 1.20 -1.21 10.63
CA ARG A 157 1.08 0.22 10.91
C ARG A 157 2.29 0.73 11.66
N VAL A 158 3.07 1.59 11.00
CA VAL A 158 4.35 2.10 11.52
C VAL A 158 4.23 3.54 12.06
N ILE A 159 3.72 4.47 11.26
CA ILE A 159 3.83 5.93 11.53
C ILE A 159 2.50 6.67 11.74
N SER A 160 1.37 6.05 11.40
CA SER A 160 0.05 6.68 11.46
C SER A 160 -0.81 6.01 12.54
N ASP A 161 -1.84 6.73 13.02
CA ASP A 161 -2.94 6.16 13.78
C ASP A 161 -3.89 5.31 12.92
N HIS A 162 -3.78 5.42 11.59
CA HIS A 162 -4.39 4.52 10.61
C HIS A 162 -3.41 3.42 10.16
N SER A 163 -3.92 2.20 10.04
CA SER A 163 -3.27 1.07 9.40
C SER A 163 -3.54 1.11 7.90
N PRO A 164 -2.52 1.04 7.04
CA PRO A 164 -2.75 0.91 5.60
C PRO A 164 -3.54 -0.36 5.30
N ILE A 165 -4.39 -0.31 4.29
CA ILE A 165 -5.12 -1.47 3.77
C ILE A 165 -4.74 -1.73 2.32
N MET A 166 -4.83 -2.99 1.91
CA MET A 166 -4.51 -3.42 0.54
C MET A 166 -5.67 -4.23 -0.03
N LEU A 167 -6.10 -3.84 -1.23
CA LEU A 167 -6.97 -4.65 -2.07
C LEU A 167 -6.11 -5.45 -3.04
N GLN A 168 -6.22 -6.77 -2.98
CA GLN A 168 -5.54 -7.69 -3.89
C GLN A 168 -6.57 -8.46 -4.69
N CYS A 169 -6.41 -8.46 -6.02
CA CYS A 169 -7.36 -9.02 -6.98
C CYS A 169 -6.64 -9.93 -7.98
N GLY A 170 -7.30 -10.99 -8.46
CA GLY A 170 -6.80 -11.88 -9.51
C GLY A 170 -6.01 -13.08 -8.99
N ASP A 171 -5.06 -13.56 -9.80
CA ASP A 171 -4.26 -14.74 -9.48
C ASP A 171 -3.12 -14.40 -8.50
N TRP A 172 -3.18 -15.01 -7.32
CA TRP A 172 -2.24 -14.84 -6.21
C TRP A 172 -0.93 -15.59 -6.40
N GLU A 173 -0.67 -16.12 -7.59
CA GLU A 173 0.55 -16.86 -7.85
C GLU A 173 1.74 -15.98 -7.53
N GLN A 174 2.54 -16.41 -6.55
CA GLN A 174 3.83 -15.80 -6.29
C GLN A 174 4.70 -16.03 -7.52
N ARG A 175 4.68 -15.06 -8.44
CA ARG A 175 5.66 -15.03 -9.51
C ARG A 175 7.03 -14.96 -8.85
N LYS A 176 7.92 -15.88 -9.23
CA LYS A 176 9.31 -15.83 -8.78
C LYS A 176 9.83 -14.42 -9.07
N PRO A 177 10.33 -13.68 -8.06
CA PRO A 177 10.83 -12.35 -8.29
C PRO A 177 11.92 -12.42 -9.35
N TYR A 178 11.70 -11.74 -10.47
CA TYR A 178 12.73 -11.60 -11.48
C TYR A 178 13.79 -10.64 -10.96
N PHE A 179 15.03 -10.89 -11.36
CA PHE A 179 16.12 -9.99 -11.03
C PHE A 179 15.83 -8.58 -11.58
N LYS A 180 15.88 -7.59 -10.70
CA LYS A 180 15.96 -6.19 -11.08
C LYS A 180 17.34 -5.69 -10.69
N PHE A 181 17.97 -4.99 -11.63
CA PHE A 181 19.12 -4.19 -11.29
C PHE A 181 18.61 -2.97 -10.52
N GLU A 182 19.08 -2.83 -9.29
CA GLU A 182 18.76 -1.64 -8.52
C GLU A 182 19.75 -0.53 -8.89
N ASN A 183 19.25 0.56 -9.49
CA ASN A 183 20.10 1.64 -10.02
C ASN A 183 21.10 2.19 -9.00
N TRP A 184 20.80 2.07 -7.71
CA TRP A 184 21.66 2.57 -6.67
C TRP A 184 22.87 1.72 -6.33
N TRP A 185 22.91 0.48 -6.79
CA TRP A 185 24.10 -0.36 -6.64
C TRP A 185 25.34 0.34 -7.18
N THR A 186 25.19 1.17 -8.23
CA THR A 186 26.28 1.98 -8.82
C THR A 186 26.91 3.00 -7.87
N ASN A 187 26.26 3.30 -6.75
CA ASN A 187 26.73 4.28 -5.77
C ASN A 187 27.42 3.62 -4.56
N VAL A 188 27.44 2.30 -4.49
CA VAL A 188 28.17 1.58 -3.45
C VAL A 188 29.66 1.69 -3.78
N GLU A 189 30.47 2.07 -2.79
CA GLU A 189 31.92 2.15 -2.95
C GLU A 189 32.49 0.80 -3.43
N GLY A 190 33.36 0.85 -4.42
CA GLY A 190 33.93 -0.36 -5.04
C GLY A 190 33.02 -1.08 -6.03
N PHE A 191 31.78 -0.62 -6.28
CA PHE A 191 30.85 -1.34 -7.14
C PHE A 191 31.32 -1.44 -8.61
N LYS A 192 31.87 -0.36 -9.16
CA LYS A 192 32.33 -0.34 -10.56
C LYS A 192 33.53 -1.26 -10.76
N GLU A 193 34.45 -1.20 -9.80
CA GLU A 193 35.66 -2.03 -9.73
C GLU A 193 35.26 -3.51 -9.67
N LEU A 194 34.30 -3.83 -8.81
CA LEU A 194 33.76 -5.18 -8.64
C LEU A 194 33.05 -5.70 -9.90
N ILE A 195 32.29 -4.86 -10.62
CA ILE A 195 31.74 -5.21 -11.95
C ILE A 195 32.86 -5.45 -12.96
N GLN A 196 33.89 -4.60 -12.99
CA GLN A 196 35.01 -4.69 -13.92
C GLN A 196 35.82 -5.97 -13.68
N ASP A 197 36.10 -6.30 -12.43
CA ASP A 197 36.80 -7.52 -12.03
C ASP A 197 36.04 -8.77 -12.47
N TRP A 198 34.73 -8.82 -12.22
CA TRP A 198 33.89 -9.92 -12.69
C TRP A 198 33.88 -10.01 -14.22
N TRP A 199 33.69 -8.88 -14.90
CA TRP A 199 33.60 -8.83 -16.36
C TRP A 199 34.88 -9.36 -17.03
N ASN A 200 36.03 -8.95 -16.51
CA ASN A 200 37.34 -9.34 -17.01
C ASN A 200 37.70 -10.78 -16.61
N GLY A 201 37.23 -11.27 -15.47
CA GLY A 201 37.43 -12.65 -15.03
C GLY A 201 36.62 -13.70 -15.81
N PHE A 202 35.58 -13.30 -16.55
CA PHE A 202 34.78 -14.23 -17.35
C PHE A 202 35.46 -14.58 -18.68
N VAL A 203 35.75 -15.87 -18.87
CA VAL A 203 36.17 -16.45 -20.14
C VAL A 203 34.97 -17.13 -20.79
N VAL A 204 34.58 -16.65 -21.97
CA VAL A 204 33.46 -17.19 -22.76
C VAL A 204 33.91 -17.30 -24.21
N GLU A 205 33.67 -18.45 -24.83
CA GLU A 205 33.94 -18.71 -26.25
C GLU A 205 32.66 -18.59 -27.10
N GLY A 206 32.82 -18.37 -28.41
CA GLY A 206 31.70 -18.20 -29.35
C GLY A 206 31.70 -16.87 -30.11
N CYS A 207 30.61 -16.60 -30.84
CA CYS A 207 30.44 -15.34 -31.57
C CYS A 207 30.30 -14.14 -30.61
N PRO A 208 30.61 -12.90 -31.06
CA PRO A 208 30.55 -11.71 -30.21
C PRO A 208 29.24 -11.52 -29.45
N ASP A 209 28.10 -11.71 -30.11
CA ASP A 209 26.76 -11.56 -29.50
C ASP A 209 26.52 -12.60 -28.39
N PHE A 210 26.95 -13.84 -28.63
CA PHE A 210 26.87 -14.90 -27.64
C PHE A 210 27.75 -14.61 -26.42
N LYS A 211 28.99 -14.16 -26.65
CA LYS A 211 29.92 -13.76 -25.58
C LYS A 211 29.34 -12.64 -24.72
N LEU A 212 28.78 -11.61 -25.34
CA LEU A 212 28.13 -10.50 -24.64
C LEU A 212 26.95 -11.00 -23.79
N SER A 213 26.04 -11.78 -24.39
CA SER A 213 24.86 -12.32 -23.72
C SER A 213 25.22 -13.19 -22.51
N MET A 214 26.22 -14.06 -22.65
CA MET A 214 26.68 -14.91 -21.55
C MET A 214 27.35 -14.12 -20.44
N LYS A 215 28.23 -13.17 -20.77
CA LYS A 215 28.85 -12.31 -19.75
C LYS A 215 27.80 -11.52 -18.96
N LEU A 216 26.79 -10.97 -19.62
CA LEU A 216 25.68 -10.30 -18.94
C LEU A 216 24.89 -11.24 -18.01
N LYS A 217 24.64 -12.49 -18.43
CA LYS A 217 24.01 -13.50 -17.55
C LYS A 217 24.88 -13.83 -16.33
N MET A 218 26.19 -13.93 -16.50
CA MET A 218 27.13 -14.20 -15.41
C MET A 218 27.24 -13.01 -14.44
N VAL A 219 27.35 -11.77 -14.95
CA VAL A 219 27.29 -10.55 -14.14
C VAL A 219 25.99 -10.50 -13.33
N LYS A 220 24.85 -10.77 -13.97
CA LYS A 220 23.54 -10.83 -13.30
C LYS A 220 23.54 -11.81 -12.12
N GLN A 221 24.16 -12.98 -12.27
CA GLN A 221 24.27 -13.94 -11.18
C GLN A 221 25.16 -13.41 -10.04
N LYS A 222 26.33 -12.84 -10.36
CA LYS A 222 27.21 -12.23 -9.36
C LYS A 222 26.56 -11.08 -8.61
N LEU A 223 25.79 -10.25 -9.30
CA LEU A 223 25.00 -9.18 -8.68
C LEU A 223 23.94 -9.72 -7.72
N LYS A 224 23.27 -10.83 -8.05
CA LYS A 224 22.35 -11.49 -7.11
C LYS A 224 23.06 -11.93 -5.84
N GLU A 225 24.17 -12.65 -5.98
CA GLU A 225 24.97 -13.15 -4.86
C GLU A 225 25.45 -11.99 -3.98
N TRP A 226 26.08 -10.98 -4.58
CA TRP A 226 26.56 -9.78 -3.89
C TRP A 226 25.43 -9.01 -3.21
N SER A 227 24.32 -8.73 -3.91
CA SER A 227 23.22 -7.98 -3.30
C SER A 227 22.58 -8.72 -2.12
N GLY A 228 22.51 -10.05 -2.17
CA GLY A 228 22.04 -10.88 -1.07
C GLY A 228 22.99 -10.84 0.13
N VAL A 229 24.30 -10.87 -0.10
CA VAL A 229 25.30 -10.77 0.98
C VAL A 229 25.34 -9.36 1.57
N THR A 230 25.36 -8.32 0.74
CA THR A 230 25.55 -6.93 1.19
C THR A 230 24.28 -6.32 1.77
N PHE A 231 23.09 -6.71 1.29
CA PHE A 231 21.83 -6.08 1.69
C PHE A 231 20.75 -7.06 2.15
N GLY A 232 20.95 -8.37 1.97
CA GLY A 232 19.98 -9.38 2.37
C GLY A 232 19.72 -9.34 3.87
N GLU A 233 20.73 -9.10 4.70
CA GLU A 233 20.55 -8.95 6.15
C GLU A 233 19.61 -7.79 6.51
N LEU A 234 19.74 -6.63 5.86
CA LEU A 234 18.88 -5.46 6.10
C LEU A 234 17.43 -5.73 5.67
N ILE A 235 17.24 -6.32 4.49
CA ILE A 235 15.90 -6.68 3.98
C ILE A 235 15.25 -7.74 4.89
N ASN A 236 16.01 -8.76 5.28
CA ASN A 236 15.55 -9.81 6.20
C ASN A 236 15.22 -9.23 7.57
N LYS A 237 16.06 -8.32 8.09
CA LYS A 237 15.80 -7.61 9.35
C LYS A 237 14.50 -6.83 9.29
N LYS A 238 14.29 -6.04 8.24
CA LYS A 238 13.05 -5.27 8.04
C LYS A 238 11.82 -6.17 7.99
N ASN A 239 11.87 -7.23 7.18
CA ASN A 239 10.75 -8.18 7.05
C ASN A 239 10.45 -8.89 8.38
N ARG A 240 11.48 -9.28 9.13
CA ARG A 240 11.32 -9.86 10.48
C ARG A 240 10.61 -8.89 11.42
N LEU A 241 11.08 -7.64 11.50
CA LEU A 241 10.47 -6.62 12.35
C LEU A 241 9.02 -6.31 11.97
N LEU A 242 8.69 -6.27 10.67
CA LEU A 242 7.32 -6.08 10.19
C LEU A 242 6.40 -7.25 10.57
N ASN A 243 6.90 -8.49 10.51
CA ASN A 243 6.14 -9.66 10.92
C ASN A 243 5.91 -9.68 12.45
N GLU A 244 6.94 -9.40 13.25
CA GLU A 244 6.83 -9.28 14.71
C GLU A 244 5.83 -8.17 15.10
N LEU A 245 5.86 -7.02 14.40
CA LEU A 245 4.89 -5.96 14.60
C LEU A 245 3.45 -6.41 14.27
N ALA A 246 3.27 -7.14 13.17
CA ALA A 246 1.97 -7.67 12.78
C ALA A 246 1.42 -8.66 13.82
N GLU A 247 2.26 -9.51 14.41
CA GLU A 247 1.88 -10.41 15.49
C GLU A 247 1.43 -9.64 16.75
N ILE A 248 2.15 -8.59 17.13
CA ILE A 248 1.75 -7.72 18.25
C ILE A 248 0.43 -7.00 17.96
N ASP A 249 0.24 -6.45 16.76
CA ASP A 249 -1.00 -5.79 16.36
C ASP A 249 -2.19 -6.78 16.38
N LEU A 250 -1.98 -8.07 16.05
CA LEU A 250 -2.99 -9.13 16.18
C LEU A 250 -3.38 -9.39 17.64
N ILE A 251 -2.41 -9.47 18.54
CA ILE A 251 -2.67 -9.59 19.99
C ILE A 251 -3.48 -8.39 20.48
N GLN A 252 -3.10 -7.18 20.04
CA GLN A 252 -3.75 -5.93 20.43
C GLN A 252 -5.20 -5.79 19.91
N ASN A 253 -5.58 -6.55 18.88
CA ASN A 253 -6.97 -6.61 18.41
C ASN A 253 -7.88 -7.32 19.42
N ASP A 254 -7.39 -8.36 20.08
CA ASP A 254 -8.14 -9.21 21.00
C ASP A 254 -8.10 -8.69 22.45
N ARG A 255 -6.90 -8.32 22.93
CA ARG A 255 -6.70 -7.84 24.30
C ARG A 255 -5.77 -6.63 24.37
N MET A 256 -5.75 -6.01 25.54
CA MET A 256 -4.73 -5.01 25.86
C MET A 256 -3.34 -5.64 25.89
N LEU A 257 -2.34 -4.93 25.36
CA LEU A 257 -0.94 -5.32 25.48
C LEU A 257 -0.46 -5.19 26.93
N THR A 258 0.45 -6.08 27.35
CA THR A 258 1.19 -5.94 28.60
C THR A 258 2.24 -4.83 28.50
N GLU A 259 2.79 -4.40 29.63
CA GLU A 259 3.87 -3.40 29.64
C GLU A 259 5.09 -3.86 28.82
N ASP A 260 5.49 -5.12 28.96
CA ASP A 260 6.59 -5.71 28.20
C ASP A 260 6.30 -5.71 26.69
N GLU A 261 5.08 -6.11 26.28
CA GLU A 261 4.68 -6.10 24.87
C GLU A 261 4.64 -4.67 24.30
N MET A 262 4.23 -3.69 25.11
CA MET A 262 4.28 -2.28 24.71
C MET A 262 5.71 -1.79 24.50
N ILE A 263 6.66 -2.19 25.36
CA ILE A 263 8.09 -1.87 25.22
C ILE A 263 8.68 -2.52 23.97
N ILE A 264 8.36 -3.80 23.72
CA ILE A 264 8.79 -4.52 22.52
C ILE A 264 8.26 -3.80 21.27
N ARG A 265 6.97 -3.47 21.24
CA ARG A 265 6.35 -2.74 20.13
C ARG A 265 7.04 -1.41 19.88
N ALA A 266 7.33 -0.63 20.93
CA ALA A 266 8.01 0.64 20.82
C ALA A 266 9.43 0.48 20.24
N THR A 267 10.17 -0.52 20.71
CA THR A 267 11.52 -0.85 20.21
C THR A 267 11.49 -1.20 18.72
N ILE A 268 10.56 -2.07 18.29
CA ILE A 268 10.40 -2.45 16.89
C ILE A 268 10.11 -1.23 16.01
N LEU A 269 9.24 -0.32 16.45
CA LEU A 269 8.90 0.89 15.70
C LEU A 269 10.11 1.82 15.54
N VAL A 270 10.92 1.99 16.59
CA VAL A 270 12.15 2.78 16.52
C VAL A 270 13.15 2.17 15.53
N GLU A 271 13.34 0.85 15.56
CA GLU A 271 14.23 0.18 14.60
C GLU A 271 13.72 0.28 13.16
N LEU A 272 12.41 0.14 12.94
CA LEU A 272 11.80 0.32 11.62
C LEU A 272 11.94 1.76 11.12
N GLU A 273 11.80 2.76 11.99
CA GLU A 273 12.00 4.16 11.65
C GLU A 273 13.45 4.43 11.25
N GLU A 274 14.42 3.87 11.97
CA GLU A 274 15.85 3.99 11.62
C GLU A 274 16.15 3.35 10.26
N LEU A 275 15.63 2.13 10.01
CA LEU A 275 15.75 1.47 8.70
C LEU A 275 15.11 2.30 7.58
N ALA A 276 13.94 2.92 7.83
CA ALA A 276 13.26 3.77 6.87
C ALA A 276 14.06 5.05 6.57
N LYS A 277 14.65 5.71 7.58
CA LYS A 277 15.53 6.89 7.40
C LYS A 277 16.77 6.55 6.58
N ASN A 278 17.35 5.37 6.81
CA ASN A 278 18.48 4.88 6.04
C ASN A 278 18.09 4.62 4.58
N GLU A 279 16.93 4.02 4.34
CA GLU A 279 16.37 3.85 2.99
C GLU A 279 16.10 5.19 2.32
N GLU A 280 15.44 6.13 3.00
CA GLU A 280 15.12 7.47 2.51
C GLU A 280 16.38 8.25 2.15
N SER A 281 17.38 8.29 3.04
CA SER A 281 18.66 8.96 2.79
C SER A 281 19.33 8.42 1.53
N ARG A 282 19.27 7.09 1.36
CA ARG A 282 19.65 6.42 0.13
C ARG A 282 18.86 6.97 -1.06
N TRP A 283 17.52 6.94 -1.02
CA TRP A 283 16.64 7.40 -2.09
C TRP A 283 16.89 8.87 -2.46
N ARG A 284 17.07 9.74 -1.47
CA ARG A 284 17.35 11.18 -1.64
C ARG A 284 18.69 11.43 -2.32
N GLN A 285 19.76 10.75 -1.90
CA GLN A 285 21.06 10.84 -2.58
C GLN A 285 20.98 10.39 -4.05
N LYS A 286 20.07 9.46 -4.38
CA LYS A 286 19.94 8.88 -5.73
C LYS A 286 19.05 9.68 -6.66
N SER A 287 18.00 10.31 -6.15
CA SER A 287 17.02 11.01 -6.98
C SER A 287 17.59 12.27 -7.62
N ARG A 288 18.75 12.78 -7.14
CA ARG A 288 19.34 14.09 -7.51
C ARG A 288 18.34 15.24 -7.34
N VAL A 289 17.27 15.02 -6.58
CA VAL A 289 16.22 15.99 -6.32
C VAL A 289 16.71 16.95 -5.25
N LEU A 290 17.09 18.15 -5.69
CA LEU A 290 17.53 19.25 -4.82
C LEU A 290 16.35 20.08 -4.26
N TRP A 291 15.11 19.79 -4.66
CA TRP A 291 13.95 20.64 -4.42
C TRP A 291 12.97 20.14 -3.34
N LEU A 292 13.10 18.90 -2.86
CA LEU A 292 12.45 18.46 -1.62
C LEU A 292 13.34 18.90 -0.45
N LYS A 293 12.93 19.99 0.21
CA LYS A 293 13.55 20.46 1.46
C LYS A 293 13.02 19.68 2.63
#